data_AF-W2TTG2-F1
#
_entry.id   AF-W2TTG2-F1
#
_cell.length_a   1.000
_cell.length_b   1.000
_cell.length_c   1.000
_cell.angle_alpha   90.00
_cell.angle_beta   90.00
_cell.angle_gamma   90.00
#
_symmetry.space_group_name_H-M   'P 1'
#
loop_
_entity.id
_entity.type
_entity.pdbx_description
1 polymer ?
#
loop_
_entity_poly.entity_id
_entity_poly.type
_entity_poly.pdbx_seq_one_letter_code
_entity_poly.pdbx_strand_id
1 'polypeptide(L)'
;MGKKNVPLLEELRRTRVEGISGEEFAVQQVFYESKDNTKGIIAVANIRGGGEYGEIWHKNGMREHKQNVFDDFIAAAEYLINNNYTSNKRLAIQGGSNGGLLVAACAQQRPDLYGAVIGEVGYSPLHNIRFPVDGQWPSTLMLTADHDDRVVPSHTLKYAATLYELAKKHPNQTNPLLFCIEHKAGHGQGKPLSKQIDGEVDKFSFLQRVLNLKWTA
;
A
#
# COMPACT_ATOMS: atom_id res chain seq x y z
N MET A 1 2.04 33.55 -16.72
CA MET A 1 2.82 32.87 -15.66
C MET A 1 3.13 31.46 -16.13
N GLY A 2 4.39 31.19 -16.46
CA GLY A 2 4.81 29.91 -17.07
C GLY A 2 4.62 28.73 -16.12
N LYS A 3 4.13 27.61 -16.66
CA LYS A 3 4.07 26.32 -15.97
C LYS A 3 5.48 25.99 -15.48
N LYS A 4 5.66 25.95 -14.16
CA LYS A 4 6.93 25.53 -13.53
C LYS A 4 7.28 24.14 -14.05
N ASN A 5 8.53 24.01 -14.49
CA ASN A 5 9.18 22.83 -15.05
C ASN A 5 8.73 21.54 -14.36
N VAL A 6 7.91 20.75 -15.06
CA VAL A 6 7.84 19.31 -14.82
C VAL A 6 9.13 18.73 -15.40
N PRO A 7 9.94 18.00 -14.62
CA PRO A 7 11.16 17.38 -15.15
C PRO A 7 10.82 16.45 -16.32
N LEU A 8 11.73 16.36 -17.30
CA LEU A 8 11.63 15.41 -18.40
C LEU A 8 11.59 14.00 -17.83
N LEU A 9 10.57 13.24 -18.24
CA LEU A 9 10.39 11.85 -17.83
C LEU A 9 11.39 10.99 -18.60
N GLU A 10 12.46 10.53 -17.94
CA GLU A 10 13.43 9.62 -18.53
C GLU A 10 13.09 8.18 -18.14
N GLU A 11 12.91 7.30 -19.13
CA GLU A 11 12.57 5.89 -18.92
C GLU A 11 13.82 5.09 -18.52
N LEU A 12 13.95 4.68 -17.26
CA LEU A 12 15.19 4.05 -16.76
C LEU A 12 15.26 2.52 -16.91
N ARG A 13 14.13 1.77 -17.00
CA ARG A 13 14.17 0.31 -17.25
C ARG A 13 12.80 -0.35 -17.55
N ARG A 14 12.62 -0.95 -18.73
CA ARG A 14 11.52 -1.92 -18.97
C ARG A 14 11.90 -3.32 -18.49
N THR A 15 10.97 -3.98 -17.80
CA THR A 15 10.96 -5.45 -17.73
C THR A 15 10.18 -5.95 -18.94
N ARG A 16 10.82 -6.73 -19.82
CA ARG A 16 10.11 -7.38 -20.92
C ARG A 16 9.27 -8.52 -20.35
N VAL A 17 7.96 -8.45 -20.53
CA VAL A 17 7.04 -9.56 -20.30
C VAL A 17 6.97 -10.36 -21.59
N GLU A 18 7.26 -11.66 -21.53
CA GLU A 18 7.19 -12.53 -22.70
C GLU A 18 5.76 -12.56 -23.24
N GLY A 19 5.58 -12.27 -24.52
CA GLY A 19 4.27 -12.26 -25.19
C GLY A 19 3.51 -10.93 -25.21
N ILE A 20 4.07 -9.83 -24.68
CA ILE A 20 3.43 -8.50 -24.71
C ILE A 20 4.32 -7.51 -25.47
N SER A 21 3.76 -6.86 -26.50
CA SER A 21 4.45 -5.85 -27.28
C SER A 21 4.62 -4.54 -26.49
N GLY A 22 5.62 -3.74 -26.85
CA GLY A 22 5.92 -2.48 -26.15
C GLY A 22 4.82 -1.41 -26.22
N GLU A 23 3.82 -1.60 -27.08
CA GLU A 23 2.64 -0.74 -27.25
C GLU A 23 1.42 -1.23 -26.43
N GLU A 24 1.39 -2.51 -26.08
CA GLU A 24 0.36 -3.10 -25.20
C GLU A 24 0.64 -2.84 -23.70
N PHE A 25 1.84 -2.36 -23.38
CA PHE A 25 2.28 -2.07 -22.02
C PHE A 25 2.01 -0.61 -21.63
N ALA A 26 0.80 -0.31 -21.16
CA ALA A 26 0.38 1.03 -20.72
C ALA A 26 0.82 1.36 -19.27
N VAL A 27 2.08 1.10 -18.91
CA VAL A 27 2.65 1.58 -17.63
C VAL A 27 3.63 2.70 -17.93
N GLN A 28 3.24 3.93 -17.60
CA GLN A 28 4.16 5.05 -17.53
C GLN A 28 5.01 4.89 -16.26
N GLN A 29 6.26 4.48 -16.41
CA GLN A 29 7.21 4.53 -15.29
C GLN A 29 7.56 6.00 -15.03
N VAL A 30 7.00 6.55 -13.97
CA VAL A 30 7.32 7.91 -13.51
C VAL A 30 8.45 7.81 -12.50
N PHE A 31 9.64 8.25 -12.89
CA PHE A 31 10.76 8.41 -11.98
C PHE A 31 10.69 9.81 -11.37
N TYR A 32 10.46 9.87 -10.07
CA TYR A 32 10.68 11.08 -9.30
C TYR A 32 12.07 10.99 -8.69
N GLU A 33 12.99 11.85 -9.13
CA GLU A 33 14.26 12.02 -8.42
C GLU A 33 13.95 12.75 -7.11
N SER A 34 14.27 12.08 -5.99
CA SER A 34 14.22 12.70 -4.68
C SER A 34 15.28 13.81 -4.62
N LYS A 35 14.95 14.93 -3.96
CA LYS A 35 15.87 16.09 -3.87
C LYS A 35 17.20 15.77 -3.17
N ASP A 36 17.23 14.68 -2.42
CA ASP A 36 18.36 14.20 -1.62
C ASP A 36 19.07 13.00 -2.30
N ASN A 37 18.72 12.68 -3.54
CA ASN A 37 19.22 11.52 -4.30
C ASN A 37 18.91 10.16 -3.67
N THR A 38 18.03 10.08 -2.67
CA THR A 38 17.59 8.80 -2.11
C THR A 38 16.92 7.94 -3.17
N LYS A 39 17.45 6.75 -3.39
CA LYS A 39 16.92 5.77 -4.33
C LYS A 39 16.04 4.77 -3.60
N GLY A 40 14.78 4.70 -4.00
CA GLY A 40 13.82 3.67 -3.59
C GLY A 40 13.32 2.90 -4.80
N ILE A 41 12.85 1.67 -4.58
CA ILE A 41 12.14 0.90 -5.60
C ILE A 41 10.64 1.09 -5.35
N ILE A 42 9.92 1.55 -6.36
CA ILE A 42 8.46 1.56 -6.39
C ILE A 42 8.03 0.51 -7.40
N ALA A 43 7.18 -0.41 -6.97
CA ALA A 43 6.59 -1.43 -7.83
C ALA A 43 5.06 -1.26 -7.83
N VAL A 44 4.48 -1.29 -9.03
CA VAL A 44 3.02 -1.26 -9.23
C VAL A 44 2.63 -2.59 -9.85
N ALA A 45 1.74 -3.33 -9.18
CA ALA A 45 1.28 -4.64 -9.62
C ALA A 45 -0.11 -4.52 -10.26
N ASN A 46 -0.21 -4.82 -11.55
CA ASN A 46 -1.48 -4.90 -12.29
C ASN A 46 -2.17 -6.25 -12.01
N ILE A 47 -2.73 -6.37 -10.81
CA ILE A 47 -3.41 -7.59 -10.32
C ILE A 47 -4.79 -7.79 -10.94
N ARG A 48 -5.33 -9.01 -10.88
CA ARG A 48 -6.72 -9.29 -11.31
C ARG A 48 -7.74 -8.44 -10.57
N GLY A 49 -8.91 -8.25 -11.19
CA GLY A 49 -9.92 -7.31 -10.71
C GLY A 49 -9.77 -5.90 -11.26
N GLY A 50 -8.61 -5.56 -11.85
CA GLY A 50 -8.43 -4.39 -12.69
C GLY A 50 -8.97 -4.59 -14.12
N GLY A 51 -8.76 -3.60 -14.99
CA GLY A 51 -9.25 -3.57 -16.37
C GLY A 51 -8.16 -3.76 -17.44
N GLU A 52 -6.93 -4.05 -17.03
CA GLU A 52 -5.74 -4.02 -17.89
C GLU A 52 -5.82 -5.00 -19.06
N TYR A 53 -6.42 -6.18 -18.84
CA TYR A 53 -6.64 -7.19 -19.87
C TYR A 53 -8.14 -7.42 -20.14
N GLY A 54 -8.95 -6.36 -20.00
CA GLY A 54 -10.37 -6.36 -20.29
C GLY A 54 -11.24 -7.10 -19.25
N GLU A 55 -12.49 -7.36 -19.64
CA GLU A 55 -13.55 -7.82 -18.72
C GLU A 55 -13.25 -9.17 -18.06
N ILE A 56 -12.51 -10.06 -18.73
CA ILE A 56 -12.12 -11.35 -18.17
C ILE A 56 -11.19 -11.12 -16.97
N TRP A 57 -10.23 -10.21 -17.07
CA TRP A 57 -9.31 -9.86 -15.98
C TRP A 57 -10.04 -9.28 -14.77
N HIS A 58 -11.02 -8.41 -15.03
CA HIS A 58 -11.87 -7.82 -14.01
C HIS A 58 -12.69 -8.88 -13.26
N LYS A 59 -13.40 -9.75 -14.01
CA LYS A 59 -14.25 -10.80 -13.42
C LYS A 59 -13.47 -11.81 -12.58
N ASN A 60 -12.23 -12.11 -12.98
CA ASN A 60 -11.35 -13.02 -12.24
C ASN A 60 -10.81 -12.44 -10.92
N GLY A 61 -11.15 -11.19 -10.56
CA GLY A 61 -10.80 -10.59 -9.26
C GLY A 61 -11.98 -9.98 -8.51
N MET A 62 -13.21 -10.35 -8.85
CA MET A 62 -14.42 -9.85 -8.19
C MET A 62 -15.25 -10.96 -7.56
N ARG A 63 -16.16 -10.59 -6.64
CA ARG A 63 -17.11 -11.51 -5.99
C ARG A 63 -16.41 -12.74 -5.37
N GLU A 64 -16.85 -13.95 -5.69
CA GLU A 64 -16.27 -15.21 -5.25
C GLU A 64 -14.79 -15.38 -5.63
N HIS A 65 -14.34 -14.69 -6.68
CA HIS A 65 -12.95 -14.70 -7.13
C HIS A 65 -12.09 -13.62 -6.47
N LYS A 66 -12.59 -12.90 -5.47
CA LYS A 66 -11.86 -11.79 -4.85
C LYS A 66 -10.53 -12.21 -4.22
N GLN A 67 -10.40 -13.47 -3.78
CA GLN A 67 -9.15 -13.99 -3.22
C GLN A 67 -7.99 -13.94 -4.21
N ASN A 68 -8.26 -14.12 -5.51
CA ASN A 68 -7.25 -14.03 -6.58
C ASN A 68 -6.50 -12.69 -6.56
N VAL A 69 -7.17 -11.60 -6.16
CA VAL A 69 -6.57 -10.27 -6.08
C VAL A 69 -5.51 -10.21 -4.97
N PHE A 70 -5.79 -10.83 -3.83
CA PHE A 70 -4.83 -10.91 -2.72
C PHE A 70 -3.68 -11.86 -3.08
N ASP A 71 -3.98 -12.99 -3.73
CA ASP A 71 -2.99 -13.97 -4.17
C ASP A 71 -2.01 -13.35 -5.19
N ASP A 72 -2.51 -12.60 -6.18
CA ASP A 72 -1.67 -11.90 -7.17
C ASP A 72 -0.73 -10.88 -6.50
N PHE A 73 -1.23 -10.15 -5.50
CA PHE A 73 -0.46 -9.14 -4.80
C PHE A 73 0.59 -9.74 -3.85
N ILE A 74 0.27 -10.88 -3.23
CA ILE A 74 1.22 -11.70 -2.46
C ILE A 74 2.30 -12.26 -3.39
N ALA A 75 1.93 -12.79 -4.55
CA ALA A 75 2.88 -13.31 -5.53
C ALA A 75 3.84 -12.21 -6.05
N ALA A 76 3.35 -10.99 -6.23
CA ALA A 76 4.20 -9.85 -6.58
C ALA A 76 5.22 -9.53 -5.47
N ALA A 77 4.81 -9.59 -4.20
CA ALA A 77 5.71 -9.41 -3.06
C ALA A 77 6.80 -10.52 -3.00
N GLU A 78 6.39 -11.78 -3.17
CA GLU A 78 7.31 -12.92 -3.22
C GLU A 78 8.28 -12.82 -4.40
N TYR A 79 7.82 -12.39 -5.57
CA TYR A 79 8.69 -12.14 -6.72
C TYR A 79 9.79 -11.11 -6.41
N LEU A 80 9.43 -9.98 -5.79
CA LEU A 80 10.39 -8.93 -5.44
C LEU A 80 11.45 -9.43 -4.44
N ILE A 81 11.03 -10.26 -3.47
CA ILE A 81 11.93 -10.85 -2.47
C ILE A 81 12.84 -11.91 -3.13
N ASN A 82 12.27 -12.84 -3.90
CA ASN A 82 13.00 -13.94 -4.52
C ASN A 82 14.01 -13.47 -5.58
N ASN A 83 13.76 -12.33 -6.22
CA ASN A 83 14.66 -11.71 -7.20
C ASN A 83 15.60 -10.66 -6.58
N ASN A 84 15.71 -10.61 -5.25
CA ASN A 84 16.64 -9.75 -4.52
C ASN A 84 16.45 -8.23 -4.76
N TYR A 85 15.25 -7.78 -5.13
CA TYR A 85 14.93 -6.35 -5.16
C TYR A 85 14.76 -5.80 -3.74
N THR A 86 14.26 -6.61 -2.81
CA THR A 86 14.05 -6.25 -1.40
C THR A 86 14.07 -7.50 -0.52
N SER A 87 13.74 -7.34 0.77
CA SER A 87 13.47 -8.43 1.71
C SER A 87 12.17 -8.18 2.46
N ASN A 88 11.62 -9.21 3.11
CA ASN A 88 10.38 -9.05 3.90
C ASN A 88 10.46 -7.89 4.92
N LYS A 89 11.60 -7.71 5.59
CA LYS A 89 11.82 -6.62 6.55
C LYS A 89 11.91 -5.22 5.92
N ARG A 90 12.10 -5.12 4.60
CA ARG A 90 12.26 -3.87 3.86
C ARG A 90 11.16 -3.61 2.84
N LEU A 91 10.22 -4.53 2.68
CA LEU A 91 9.09 -4.38 1.78
C LEU A 91 7.94 -3.65 2.51
N ALA A 92 7.46 -2.58 1.90
CA ALA A 92 6.22 -1.92 2.29
C ALA A 92 5.13 -2.15 1.23
N ILE A 93 3.88 -2.28 1.68
CA ILE A 93 2.71 -2.27 0.80
C ILE A 93 1.82 -1.08 1.13
N GLN A 94 1.26 -0.45 0.10
CA GLN A 94 0.38 0.70 0.22
C GLN A 94 -0.86 0.53 -0.67
N GLY A 95 -2.03 0.95 -0.18
CA GLY A 95 -3.25 0.97 -0.99
C GLY A 95 -4.37 1.84 -0.40
N GLY A 96 -5.13 2.47 -1.30
CA GLY A 96 -6.26 3.35 -0.95
C GLY A 96 -7.63 2.79 -1.36
N SER A 97 -8.69 3.06 -0.60
CA SER A 97 -10.06 2.59 -0.89
C SER A 97 -10.13 1.05 -0.99
N ASN A 98 -10.49 0.48 -2.13
CA ASN A 98 -10.36 -0.97 -2.37
C ASN A 98 -8.92 -1.48 -2.18
N GLY A 99 -7.91 -0.66 -2.44
CA GLY A 99 -6.51 -0.94 -2.14
C GLY A 99 -6.22 -0.97 -0.63
N GLY A 100 -6.98 -0.25 0.20
CA GLY A 100 -6.87 -0.33 1.66
C GLY A 100 -7.36 -1.69 2.18
N LEU A 101 -8.41 -2.25 1.56
CA LEU A 101 -8.82 -3.63 1.81
C LEU A 101 -7.74 -4.63 1.37
N LEU A 102 -7.15 -4.42 0.19
CA LEU A 102 -6.07 -5.26 -0.35
C LEU A 102 -4.91 -5.39 0.65
N VAL A 103 -4.34 -4.26 1.07
CA VAL A 103 -3.16 -4.30 1.95
C VAL A 103 -3.49 -4.82 3.35
N ALA A 104 -4.69 -4.51 3.87
CA ALA A 104 -5.14 -5.05 5.14
C ALA A 104 -5.34 -6.58 5.07
N ALA A 105 -5.97 -7.08 4.01
CA ALA A 105 -6.20 -8.51 3.82
C ALA A 105 -4.87 -9.26 3.67
N CYS A 106 -3.96 -8.75 2.84
CA CYS A 106 -2.62 -9.33 2.69
C CYS A 106 -1.83 -9.33 4.02
N ALA A 107 -1.93 -8.27 4.82
CA ALA A 107 -1.28 -8.21 6.14
C ALA A 107 -1.86 -9.21 7.15
N GLN A 108 -3.14 -9.59 7.03
CA GLN A 108 -3.74 -10.65 7.85
C GLN A 108 -3.39 -12.05 7.34
N GLN A 109 -3.32 -12.25 6.02
CA GLN A 109 -3.04 -13.55 5.41
C GLN A 109 -1.55 -13.92 5.44
N ARG A 110 -0.67 -12.95 5.22
CA ARG A 110 0.79 -13.11 5.13
C ARG A 110 1.54 -12.02 5.91
N PRO A 111 1.35 -11.93 7.24
CA PRO A 111 2.05 -10.94 8.08
C PRO A 111 3.58 -11.06 8.01
N ASP A 112 4.11 -12.21 7.61
CA ASP A 112 5.53 -12.53 7.48
C ASP A 112 6.24 -11.88 6.28
N LEU A 113 5.49 -11.43 5.28
CA LEU A 113 6.03 -10.92 4.01
C LEU A 113 6.39 -9.43 4.04
N TYR A 114 5.88 -8.67 5.01
CA TYR A 114 5.93 -7.22 4.97
C TYR A 114 6.62 -6.64 6.19
N GLY A 115 7.41 -5.58 6.00
CA GLY A 115 7.98 -4.78 7.07
C GLY A 115 7.03 -3.66 7.48
N ALA A 116 6.28 -3.13 6.51
CA ALA A 116 5.32 -2.06 6.72
C ALA A 116 4.06 -2.19 5.84
N VAL A 117 2.94 -1.68 6.36
CA VAL A 117 1.64 -1.64 5.68
C VAL A 117 1.06 -0.24 5.83
N ILE A 118 0.63 0.35 4.72
CA ILE A 118 -0.06 1.64 4.69
C ILE A 118 -1.42 1.49 4.00
N GLY A 119 -2.50 1.61 4.76
CA GLY A 119 -3.86 1.60 4.22
C GLY A 119 -4.49 2.99 4.29
N GLU A 120 -5.13 3.43 3.20
CA GLU A 120 -5.78 4.74 3.12
C GLU A 120 -7.27 4.57 2.83
N VAL A 121 -8.16 5.17 3.62
CA VAL A 121 -9.62 5.27 3.37
C VAL A 121 -10.27 3.95 2.90
N GLY A 122 -9.84 2.83 3.48
CA GLY A 122 -10.13 1.49 2.96
C GLY A 122 -11.19 0.70 3.74
N TYR A 123 -11.81 -0.26 3.06
CA TYR A 123 -12.64 -1.25 3.74
C TYR A 123 -11.79 -2.17 4.62
N SER A 124 -12.32 -2.57 5.76
CA SER A 124 -11.61 -3.46 6.69
C SER A 124 -11.99 -4.94 6.50
N PRO A 125 -11.02 -5.87 6.54
CA PRO A 125 -11.28 -7.31 6.57
C PRO A 125 -11.65 -7.76 8.00
N LEU A 126 -12.55 -7.02 8.66
CA LEU A 126 -12.80 -7.05 10.10
C LEU A 126 -12.95 -8.45 10.69
N HIS A 127 -13.69 -9.33 10.01
CA HIS A 127 -14.01 -10.67 10.52
C HIS A 127 -12.88 -11.69 10.34
N ASN A 128 -11.82 -11.34 9.60
CA ASN A 128 -10.66 -12.19 9.38
C ASN A 128 -9.44 -11.75 10.19
N ILE A 129 -9.56 -10.75 11.06
CA ILE A 129 -8.48 -10.33 11.94
C ILE A 129 -8.21 -11.45 12.96
N ARG A 130 -7.01 -12.01 12.89
CA ARG A 130 -6.50 -13.02 13.83
C ARG A 130 -5.06 -12.68 14.14
N PHE A 131 -4.69 -12.76 15.41
CA PHE A 131 -3.29 -12.56 15.77
C PHE A 131 -2.42 -13.61 15.04
N PRO A 132 -1.29 -13.22 14.41
CA PRO A 132 -0.44 -14.16 13.68
C PRO A 132 -0.01 -15.34 14.56
N VAL A 133 -0.13 -16.56 14.04
CA VAL A 133 0.31 -17.78 14.75
C VAL A 133 1.81 -17.70 15.03
N ASP A 134 2.56 -17.26 14.01
CA ASP A 134 4.00 -17.04 14.08
C ASP A 134 4.31 -15.55 13.87
N GLY A 135 5.15 -15.00 14.75
CA GLY A 135 5.62 -13.62 14.63
C GLY A 135 4.66 -12.58 15.19
N GLN A 136 4.39 -11.54 14.40
CA GLN A 136 3.61 -10.36 14.76
C GLN A 136 3.11 -9.66 13.50
N TRP A 137 2.13 -8.77 13.60
CA TRP A 137 1.74 -7.96 12.44
C TRP A 137 2.87 -7.00 12.02
N PRO A 138 2.97 -6.68 10.72
CA PRO A 138 3.90 -5.66 10.22
C PRO A 138 3.59 -4.29 10.83
N SER A 139 4.58 -3.38 10.78
CA SER A 139 4.36 -2.00 11.19
C SER A 139 3.24 -1.40 10.35
N THR A 140 2.13 -1.03 10.97
CA THR A 140 0.91 -0.66 10.25
C THR A 140 0.57 0.79 10.49
N LEU A 141 0.28 1.52 9.41
CA LEU A 141 -0.28 2.87 9.44
C LEU A 141 -1.59 2.87 8.64
N MET A 142 -2.72 3.05 9.31
CA MET A 142 -4.01 3.20 8.65
C MET A 142 -4.49 4.64 8.72
N LEU A 143 -4.81 5.24 7.58
CA LEU A 143 -5.31 6.59 7.46
C LEU A 143 -6.79 6.59 7.06
N THR A 144 -7.58 7.44 7.68
CA THR A 144 -8.99 7.71 7.33
C THR A 144 -9.31 9.18 7.54
N ALA A 145 -10.52 9.61 7.20
CA ALA A 145 -10.96 11.00 7.36
C ALA A 145 -12.33 11.06 8.05
N ASP A 146 -12.53 12.08 8.89
CA ASP A 146 -13.72 12.20 9.74
C ASP A 146 -15.02 12.50 8.96
N HIS A 147 -14.91 13.02 7.74
CA HIS A 147 -16.05 13.27 6.84
C HIS A 147 -15.95 12.44 5.54
N ASP A 148 -15.32 11.26 5.57
CA ASP A 148 -15.36 10.32 4.44
C ASP A 148 -16.74 9.65 4.35
N ASP A 149 -17.53 10.05 3.35
CA ASP A 149 -18.86 9.53 3.04
C ASP A 149 -18.83 8.41 1.97
N ARG A 150 -17.67 8.14 1.37
CA ARG A 150 -17.48 7.07 0.37
C ARG A 150 -17.07 5.77 1.03
N VAL A 151 -16.12 5.83 1.95
CA VAL A 151 -15.74 4.70 2.81
C VAL A 151 -15.72 5.21 4.24
N VAL A 152 -16.82 4.98 4.95
CA VAL A 152 -17.02 5.54 6.29
C VAL A 152 -15.88 5.17 7.24
N PRO A 153 -15.40 6.12 8.09
CA PRO A 153 -14.24 5.92 8.95
C PRO A 153 -14.40 4.76 9.94
N SER A 154 -15.65 4.33 10.21
CA SER A 154 -15.93 3.16 11.05
C SER A 154 -15.23 1.88 10.57
N HIS A 155 -14.90 1.73 9.29
CA HIS A 155 -14.10 0.62 8.79
C HIS A 155 -12.72 0.59 9.45
N THR A 156 -12.01 1.70 9.41
CA THR A 156 -10.69 1.87 10.03
C THR A 156 -10.77 1.81 11.55
N LEU A 157 -11.77 2.45 12.17
CA LEU A 157 -11.91 2.47 13.64
C LEU A 157 -12.19 1.08 14.23
N LYS A 158 -13.06 0.28 13.60
CA LYS A 158 -13.34 -1.09 14.06
C LYS A 158 -12.16 -2.03 13.84
N TYR A 159 -11.44 -1.85 12.72
CA TYR A 159 -10.19 -2.56 12.45
C TYR A 159 -9.13 -2.24 13.50
N ALA A 160 -8.96 -0.96 13.82
CA ALA A 160 -8.05 -0.47 14.86
C ALA A 160 -8.37 -1.06 16.23
N ALA A 161 -9.63 -0.98 16.66
CA ALA A 161 -10.08 -1.52 17.93
C ALA A 161 -9.81 -3.03 18.03
N THR A 162 -10.11 -3.78 16.97
CA THR A 162 -9.90 -5.24 16.96
C THR A 162 -8.42 -5.61 17.00
N LEU A 163 -7.57 -4.92 16.21
CA LEU A 163 -6.12 -5.11 16.26
C LEU A 163 -5.56 -4.79 17.64
N TYR A 164 -5.98 -3.68 18.25
CA TYR A 164 -5.55 -3.28 19.59
C TYR A 164 -5.94 -4.33 20.65
N GLU A 165 -7.19 -4.79 20.64
CA GLU A 165 -7.71 -5.76 21.60
C GLU A 165 -6.98 -7.10 21.56
N LEU A 166 -6.49 -7.49 20.38
CA LEU A 166 -5.64 -8.66 20.20
C LEU A 166 -4.20 -8.34 20.59
N ALA A 167 -3.58 -7.32 20.00
CA ALA A 167 -2.18 -6.94 20.23
C ALA A 167 -1.84 -6.77 21.72
N LYS A 168 -2.75 -6.17 22.52
CA LYS A 168 -2.51 -5.99 23.97
C LYS A 168 -2.35 -7.30 24.75
N LYS A 169 -2.85 -8.42 24.21
CA LYS A 169 -2.71 -9.77 24.80
C LYS A 169 -1.45 -10.49 24.34
N HIS A 170 -0.73 -9.93 23.37
CA HIS A 170 0.39 -10.55 22.69
C HIS A 170 1.65 -9.66 22.81
N PRO A 171 2.48 -9.84 23.86
CA PRO A 171 3.63 -8.97 24.14
C PRO A 171 4.72 -9.02 23.05
N ASN A 172 4.68 -10.01 22.16
CA ASN A 172 5.51 -10.11 20.96
C ASN A 172 5.12 -9.13 19.84
N GLN A 173 3.96 -8.47 19.92
CA GLN A 173 3.61 -7.37 19.02
C GLN A 173 4.39 -6.11 19.43
N THR A 174 5.58 -5.95 18.87
CA THR A 174 6.47 -4.80 19.09
C THR A 174 6.38 -3.77 17.97
N ASN A 175 5.97 -4.19 16.78
CA ASN A 175 5.77 -3.31 15.63
C ASN A 175 4.60 -2.35 15.90
N PRO A 176 4.75 -1.06 15.60
CA PRO A 176 3.72 -0.07 15.84
C PRO A 176 2.49 -0.31 14.96
N LEU A 177 1.30 -0.20 15.57
CA LEU A 177 0.00 -0.21 14.90
C LEU A 177 -0.64 1.17 15.09
N LEU A 178 -0.50 2.04 14.09
CA LEU A 178 -0.93 3.43 14.14
C LEU A 178 -2.17 3.65 13.28
N PHE A 179 -3.07 4.50 13.79
CA PHE A 179 -4.33 4.85 13.13
C PHE A 179 -4.49 6.36 13.17
N CYS A 180 -4.51 6.99 12.00
CA CYS A 180 -4.59 8.43 11.84
C CYS A 180 -5.95 8.82 11.25
N ILE A 181 -6.64 9.75 11.93
CA ILE A 181 -7.90 10.31 11.46
C ILE A 181 -7.62 11.74 11.03
N GLU A 182 -7.77 12.01 9.75
CA GLU A 182 -7.65 13.36 9.25
C GLU A 182 -8.93 14.15 9.53
N HIS A 183 -8.76 15.29 10.20
CA HIS A 183 -9.85 16.19 10.51
C HIS A 183 -10.18 17.14 9.35
N LYS A 184 -11.47 17.43 9.18
CA LYS A 184 -11.99 18.32 8.13
C LYS A 184 -11.55 17.85 6.73
N ALA A 185 -11.65 16.54 6.50
CA ALA A 185 -11.31 15.91 5.23
C ALA A 185 -12.34 14.81 4.90
N GLY A 186 -12.52 14.56 3.60
CA GLY A 186 -13.33 13.44 3.09
C GLY A 186 -12.45 12.39 2.42
N HIS A 187 -13.00 11.66 1.45
CA HIS A 187 -12.32 10.53 0.79
C HIS A 187 -11.02 10.87 0.02
N GLY A 188 -10.75 12.16 -0.20
CA GLY A 188 -9.52 12.65 -0.84
C GLY A 188 -9.75 13.65 -1.97
N GLN A 189 -10.93 13.67 -2.59
CA GLN A 189 -11.29 14.67 -3.61
C GLN A 189 -11.36 16.06 -2.98
N GLY A 190 -10.71 17.04 -3.61
CA GLY A 190 -10.68 18.42 -3.12
C GLY A 190 -9.79 18.66 -1.90
N LYS A 191 -8.99 17.67 -1.48
CA LYS A 191 -8.04 17.83 -0.37
C LYS A 191 -7.00 18.93 -0.71
N PRO A 192 -6.78 19.93 0.16
CA PRO A 192 -5.78 20.97 -0.07
C PRO A 192 -4.38 20.38 -0.29
N LEU A 193 -3.60 20.98 -1.18
CA LEU A 193 -2.25 20.51 -1.49
C LEU A 193 -1.36 20.40 -0.25
N SER A 194 -1.47 21.32 0.70
CA SER A 194 -0.72 21.25 1.97
C SER A 194 -1.02 19.96 2.73
N LYS A 195 -2.30 19.63 2.89
CA LYS A 195 -2.73 18.38 3.55
C LYS A 195 -2.31 17.14 2.77
N GLN A 196 -2.23 17.21 1.44
CA GLN A 196 -1.69 16.11 0.63
C GLN A 196 -0.20 15.92 0.91
N ILE A 197 0.57 17.01 0.91
CA ILE A 197 2.00 16.99 1.22
C ILE A 197 2.24 16.46 2.64
N ASP A 198 1.51 16.95 3.64
CA ASP A 198 1.63 16.48 5.03
C ASP A 198 1.37 14.97 5.13
N GLY A 199 0.34 14.46 4.43
CA GLY A 199 0.04 13.03 4.38
C GLY A 199 1.14 12.19 3.74
N GLU A 200 1.78 12.67 2.67
CA GLU A 200 2.94 11.99 2.09
C GLU A 200 4.15 12.03 3.03
N VAL A 201 4.42 13.18 3.66
CA VAL A 201 5.51 13.33 4.64
C VAL A 201 5.34 12.35 5.80
N ASP A 202 4.12 12.21 6.35
CA ASP A 202 3.83 11.26 7.42
C ASP A 202 4.07 9.81 6.98
N LYS A 203 3.60 9.44 5.78
CA LYS A 203 3.80 8.09 5.22
C LYS A 203 5.28 7.77 5.05
N PHE A 204 6.05 8.64 4.41
CA PHE A 204 7.48 8.40 4.17
C PHE A 204 8.30 8.46 5.47
N SER A 205 7.93 9.31 6.43
CA SER A 205 8.58 9.37 7.75
C SER A 205 8.32 8.10 8.54
N PHE A 206 7.10 7.58 8.49
CA PHE A 206 6.73 6.30 9.08
C PHE A 206 7.57 5.17 8.47
N LEU A 207 7.58 5.04 7.14
CA LEU A 207 8.36 4.03 6.43
C LEU A 207 9.84 4.09 6.77
N GLN A 208 10.43 5.29 6.76
CA GLN A 208 11.83 5.45 7.09
C GLN A 208 12.14 4.93 8.50
N ARG A 209 11.30 5.28 9.48
CA ARG A 209 11.52 4.89 10.86
C ARG A 209 11.35 3.39 11.08
N VAL A 210 10.27 2.79 10.55
CA VAL A 210 9.94 1.38 10.83
C VAL A 210 10.75 0.40 9.99
N LEU A 211 11.19 0.79 8.80
CA LEU A 211 12.06 -0.04 7.95
C LEU A 211 13.54 0.28 8.13
N ASN A 212 13.88 1.19 9.05
CA ASN A 212 15.24 1.64 9.33
C ASN A 212 15.98 2.10 8.04
N LEU A 213 15.29 2.92 7.24
CA LEU A 213 15.86 3.49 6.03
C LEU A 213 16.78 4.67 6.39
N LYS A 214 17.82 4.84 5.59
CA LYS A 214 18.69 6.02 5.64
C LYS A 214 18.48 6.81 4.37
N TRP A 215 17.97 8.03 4.52
CA TRP A 215 17.97 9.01 3.44
C TRP A 215 19.42 9.36 3.11
N THR A 216 19.79 9.29 1.84
CA THR A 216 21.05 9.89 1.37
C THR A 216 20.78 11.39 1.21
N ALA A 217 21.76 12.24 1.50
CA ALA A 217 21.69 13.68 1.31
C ALA A 217 22.84 14.14 0.43
#